data_AF-A0A7Y9HZS4-F1
#
_entry.id   AF-A0A7Y9HZS4-F1
#
_cell.length_a   1.000
_cell.length_b   1.000
_cell.length_c   1.000
_cell.angle_alpha   90.00
_cell.angle_beta   90.00
_cell.angle_gamma   90.00
#
_symmetry.space_group_name_H-M   'P 1'
#
loop_
_entity.id
_entity.type
_entity.pdbx_description
1 polymer ?
#
loop_
_entity_poly.entity_id
_entity_poly.type
_entity_poly.pdbx_seq_one_letter_code
_entity_poly.pdbx_strand_id
1 'polypeptide(L)'
;MKKYIIIILMILNGSVLFAQDAKTYIYKGNQLYDQKNFKEAEADYQKAIQKKKMPLESNFNMGDAMYKQKQFDNAAKNFTNIASSTNDPQIKAGAYHNLGNSLLETKKYDESIEAYKKALLNNPKDDATRYNLAYAQEMLKKQKDQNKNNQNKNNQNNQQNQQKNKNDKGNPDKKNQDQNKQNQNQDPSKQDPNKQDQQKQQQQPKDGISKDDAQRMLNALNDQEQGTQDKLKNKKLKGTGTRVLKDW
;
A
#
# COMPACT_ATOMS: atom_id res chain seq x y z
N MET A 1 -51.35 48.68 20.40
CA MET A 1 -51.10 48.00 19.10
C MET A 1 -49.66 48.16 18.60
N LYS A 2 -49.09 49.38 18.52
CA LYS A 2 -47.71 49.60 18.02
C LYS A 2 -46.59 48.89 18.80
N LYS A 3 -46.75 48.65 20.11
CA LYS A 3 -45.75 47.93 20.94
C LYS A 3 -45.66 46.42 20.64
N TYR A 4 -46.75 45.78 20.20
CA TYR A 4 -46.76 44.36 19.86
C TYR A 4 -46.22 44.09 18.44
N ILE A 5 -46.32 45.08 17.54
CA ILE A 5 -45.74 45.02 16.19
C ILE A 5 -44.21 44.94 16.25
N ILE A 6 -43.58 45.66 17.18
CA ILE A 6 -42.11 45.65 17.36
C ILE A 6 -41.63 44.30 17.93
N ILE A 7 -42.41 43.68 18.82
CA ILE A 7 -42.08 42.38 19.42
C ILE A 7 -42.20 41.24 18.39
N ILE A 8 -43.17 41.31 17.47
CA ILE A 8 -43.32 40.35 16.36
C ILE A 8 -42.18 40.51 15.34
N LEU A 9 -41.65 41.72 15.15
CA LEU A 9 -40.54 41.99 14.23
C LEU A 9 -39.16 41.52 14.72
N MET A 10 -38.98 41.28 16.02
CA MET A 10 -37.71 40.73 16.57
C MET A 10 -37.61 39.20 16.49
N ILE A 11 -38.74 38.49 16.37
CA ILE A 11 -38.78 37.02 16.26
C ILE A 11 -38.43 36.56 14.83
N LEU A 12 -38.36 37.50 13.88
CA LEU A 12 -38.01 37.25 12.47
C LEU A 12 -36.51 37.40 12.15
N ASN A 13 -35.63 37.40 13.15
CA ASN A 13 -34.21 37.12 12.89
C ASN A 13 -34.07 35.62 12.64
N GLY A 14 -34.56 35.20 11.48
CA GLY A 14 -34.35 33.86 10.96
C GLY A 14 -32.86 33.61 10.91
N SER A 15 -32.38 32.74 11.80
CA SER A 15 -31.08 32.12 11.66
C SER A 15 -31.08 31.41 10.31
N VAL A 16 -30.55 32.07 9.28
CA VAL A 16 -30.25 31.42 8.01
C VAL A 16 -29.08 30.50 8.31
N LEU A 17 -29.38 29.30 8.81
CA LEU A 17 -28.46 28.18 8.81
C LEU A 17 -28.20 27.90 7.33
N PHE A 18 -27.16 28.53 6.78
CA PHE A 18 -26.61 28.14 5.49
C PHE A 18 -26.15 26.70 5.63
N ALA A 19 -27.03 25.76 5.29
CA ALA A 19 -26.66 24.38 5.09
C ALA A 19 -25.73 24.36 3.86
N GLN A 20 -24.43 24.58 4.08
CA GLN A 20 -23.44 24.45 3.03
C GLN A 20 -23.55 23.04 2.47
N ASP A 21 -23.81 22.98 1.16
CA ASP A 21 -24.01 21.73 0.44
C ASP A 21 -22.68 20.98 0.33
N ALA A 22 -22.73 19.64 0.21
CA ALA A 22 -21.51 18.84 0.08
C ALA A 22 -20.64 19.30 -1.10
N LYS A 23 -21.27 19.74 -2.20
CA LYS A 23 -20.60 20.29 -3.38
C LYS A 23 -19.75 21.53 -3.07
N THR A 24 -20.21 22.40 -2.17
CA THR A 24 -19.43 23.58 -1.75
C THR A 24 -18.16 23.18 -1.02
N TYR A 25 -18.25 22.17 -0.14
CA TYR A 25 -17.08 21.65 0.57
C TYR A 25 -16.10 20.93 -0.37
N ILE A 26 -16.60 20.14 -1.33
CA ILE A 26 -15.75 19.51 -2.36
C ILE A 26 -15.01 20.58 -3.17
N TYR A 27 -15.73 21.61 -3.65
CA TYR A 27 -15.14 22.69 -4.43
C TYR A 27 -14.04 23.43 -3.64
N LYS A 28 -14.31 23.82 -2.39
CA LYS A 28 -13.31 24.46 -1.52
C LYS A 28 -12.12 23.54 -1.26
N GLY A 29 -12.39 22.27 -0.97
CA GLY A 29 -11.36 21.25 -0.80
C GLY A 29 -10.43 21.14 -2.01
N ASN A 30 -11.00 21.13 -3.22
CA ASN A 30 -10.22 21.09 -4.47
C ASN A 30 -9.37 22.36 -4.64
N GLN A 31 -9.92 23.55 -4.38
CA GLN A 31 -9.14 24.79 -4.43
C GLN A 31 -7.97 24.78 -3.43
N LEU A 32 -8.19 24.27 -2.21
CA LEU A 32 -7.16 24.12 -1.19
C LEU A 32 -6.10 23.09 -1.62
N TYR A 33 -6.52 21.98 -2.23
CA TYR A 33 -5.63 20.95 -2.75
C TYR A 33 -4.72 21.51 -3.86
N ASP A 34 -5.27 22.29 -4.78
CA ASP A 34 -4.52 22.96 -5.86
C ASP A 34 -3.51 23.97 -5.31
N GLN A 35 -3.86 24.66 -4.22
CA GLN A 35 -2.97 25.53 -3.46
C GLN A 35 -1.95 24.78 -2.60
N LYS A 36 -1.96 23.44 -2.63
CA LYS A 36 -1.13 22.53 -1.82
C LYS A 36 -1.41 22.60 -0.32
N ASN A 37 -2.54 23.17 0.07
CA ASN A 37 -3.00 23.23 1.46
C ASN A 37 -3.78 21.96 1.80
N PHE A 38 -3.06 20.83 1.80
CA PHE A 38 -3.66 19.50 1.80
C PHE A 38 -4.42 19.15 3.09
N LYS A 39 -3.97 19.68 4.23
CA LYS A 39 -4.61 19.42 5.53
C LYS A 39 -6.00 20.06 5.59
N GLU A 40 -6.11 21.30 5.14
CA GLU A 40 -7.37 22.04 5.05
C GLU A 40 -8.27 21.43 3.98
N ALA A 41 -7.71 20.98 2.86
CA ALA A 41 -8.45 20.25 1.82
C ALA A 41 -9.08 18.97 2.40
N GLU A 42 -8.29 18.16 3.12
CA GLU A 42 -8.78 16.96 3.81
C GLU A 42 -9.95 17.28 4.75
N ALA A 43 -9.84 18.35 5.54
CA ALA A 43 -10.89 18.76 6.47
C ALA A 43 -12.19 19.14 5.75
N ASP A 44 -12.11 19.81 4.59
CA ASP A 44 -13.30 20.14 3.80
C ASP A 44 -13.89 18.91 3.11
N TYR A 45 -13.08 17.98 2.60
CA TYR A 45 -13.59 16.69 2.11
C TYR A 45 -14.28 15.89 3.21
N GLN A 46 -13.76 15.90 4.44
CA GLN A 46 -14.41 15.26 5.58
C GLN A 46 -15.78 15.88 5.88
N LYS A 47 -15.92 17.21 5.80
CA LYS A 47 -17.23 17.88 5.94
C LYS A 47 -18.19 17.48 4.82
N ALA A 48 -17.71 17.33 3.57
CA ALA A 48 -18.53 16.85 2.46
C ALA A 48 -19.06 15.42 2.73
N ILE A 49 -18.21 14.52 3.22
CA ILE A 49 -18.59 13.14 3.59
C ILE A 49 -19.68 13.15 4.69
N GLN A 50 -19.55 14.00 5.71
CA GLN A 50 -20.53 14.11 6.80
C GLN A 50 -21.92 14.55 6.31
N LYS A 51 -22.00 15.29 5.20
CA LYS A 51 -23.27 15.67 4.56
C LYS A 51 -23.95 14.53 3.79
N LYS A 52 -23.32 13.34 3.71
CA LYS A 52 -23.84 12.12 3.06
C LYS A 52 -24.23 12.28 1.58
N LYS A 53 -23.68 13.28 0.91
CA LYS A 53 -23.83 13.47 -0.55
C LYS A 53 -22.47 13.31 -1.20
N MET A 54 -22.43 12.60 -2.34
CA MET A 54 -21.21 12.33 -3.10
C MET A 54 -20.05 11.76 -2.24
N PRO A 55 -20.31 10.73 -1.40
CA PRO A 55 -19.32 10.24 -0.46
C PRO A 55 -18.10 9.65 -1.18
N LEU A 56 -18.28 9.08 -2.37
CA LEU A 56 -17.19 8.42 -3.08
C LEU A 56 -16.11 9.40 -3.57
N GLU A 57 -16.51 10.44 -4.31
CA GLU A 57 -15.58 11.48 -4.80
C GLU A 57 -14.86 12.16 -3.61
N SER A 58 -15.62 12.52 -2.58
CA SER A 58 -15.05 13.16 -1.39
C SER A 58 -14.05 12.23 -0.67
N ASN A 59 -14.34 10.92 -0.59
CA ASN A 59 -13.41 9.96 0.00
C ASN A 59 -12.14 9.80 -0.83
N PHE A 60 -12.23 9.77 -2.16
CA PHE A 60 -11.05 9.74 -3.03
C PHE A 60 -10.17 10.96 -2.80
N ASN A 61 -10.73 12.16 -2.91
CA ASN A 61 -9.96 13.40 -2.78
C ASN A 61 -9.35 13.52 -1.37
N MET A 62 -10.06 13.05 -0.34
CA MET A 62 -9.52 12.95 1.03
C MET A 62 -8.32 11.99 1.11
N GLY A 63 -8.42 10.80 0.52
CA GLY A 63 -7.31 9.85 0.43
C GLY A 63 -6.10 10.43 -0.29
N ASP A 64 -6.32 11.24 -1.33
CA ASP A 64 -5.24 11.90 -2.04
C ASP A 64 -4.57 13.01 -1.25
N ALA A 65 -5.37 13.81 -0.54
CA ALA A 65 -4.87 14.82 0.37
C ALA A 65 -3.99 14.18 1.45
N MET A 66 -4.42 13.04 2.02
CA MET A 66 -3.61 12.25 2.96
C MET A 66 -2.30 11.77 2.32
N TYR A 67 -2.34 11.27 1.08
CA TYR A 67 -1.14 10.86 0.35
C TYR A 67 -0.16 12.02 0.15
N LYS A 68 -0.66 13.21 -0.24
CA LYS A 68 0.15 14.42 -0.41
C LYS A 68 0.76 14.93 0.90
N GLN A 69 0.08 14.70 2.02
CA GLN A 69 0.60 14.94 3.36
C GLN A 69 1.63 13.88 3.81
N LYS A 70 1.94 12.88 2.98
CA LYS A 70 2.80 11.73 3.29
C LYS A 70 2.25 10.83 4.39
N GLN A 71 0.94 10.91 4.67
CA GLN A 71 0.25 10.02 5.59
C GLN A 71 -0.13 8.73 4.87
N PHE A 72 0.86 8.03 4.35
CA PHE A 72 0.67 6.92 3.42
C PHE A 72 -0.12 5.75 4.00
N ASP A 73 0.06 5.42 5.29
CA ASP A 73 -0.73 4.36 5.93
C ASP A 73 -2.22 4.75 6.07
N ASN A 74 -2.52 6.03 6.30
CA ASN A 74 -3.91 6.51 6.36
C ASN A 74 -4.54 6.53 4.96
N ALA A 75 -3.80 6.98 3.95
CA ALA A 75 -4.22 6.92 2.56
C ALA A 75 -4.49 5.47 2.13
N ALA A 76 -3.59 4.53 2.46
CA ALA A 76 -3.77 3.11 2.17
C ALA A 76 -5.05 2.54 2.80
N LYS A 77 -5.33 2.85 4.07
CA LYS A 77 -6.59 2.44 4.74
C LYS A 77 -7.81 3.03 4.04
N ASN A 78 -7.75 4.31 3.68
CA ASN A 78 -8.84 4.99 2.98
C ASN A 78 -9.13 4.33 1.62
N PHE A 79 -8.11 4.14 0.77
CA PHE A 79 -8.27 3.51 -0.54
C PHE A 79 -8.71 2.04 -0.45
N THR A 80 -8.30 1.32 0.59
CA THR A 80 -8.79 -0.04 0.86
C THR A 80 -10.30 -0.05 1.11
N ASN A 81 -10.80 0.91 1.91
CA ASN A 81 -12.22 1.04 2.21
C ASN A 81 -13.03 1.42 0.96
N ILE A 82 -12.50 2.34 0.13
CA ILE A 82 -13.11 2.71 -1.15
C ILE A 82 -13.23 1.47 -2.07
N ALA A 83 -12.13 0.74 -2.29
CA ALA A 83 -12.12 -0.44 -3.16
C ALA A 83 -13.10 -1.53 -2.69
N SER A 84 -13.34 -1.61 -1.38
CA SER A 84 -14.25 -2.58 -0.76
C SER A 84 -15.71 -2.14 -0.70
N SER A 85 -16.01 -0.85 -0.95
CA SER A 85 -17.35 -0.27 -0.79
C SER A 85 -18.09 -0.03 -2.11
N THR A 86 -17.44 -0.32 -3.25
CA THR A 86 -18.00 -0.15 -4.58
C THR A 86 -17.91 -1.45 -5.38
N ASN A 87 -18.73 -1.59 -6.43
CA ASN A 87 -18.60 -2.62 -7.46
C ASN A 87 -18.24 -2.05 -8.84
N ASP A 88 -18.14 -0.73 -8.96
CA ASP A 88 -17.74 -0.08 -10.21
C ASP A 88 -16.25 -0.40 -10.51
N PRO A 89 -15.95 -1.02 -11.67
CA PRO A 89 -14.58 -1.39 -12.02
C PRO A 89 -13.63 -0.20 -12.11
N GLN A 90 -14.07 0.93 -12.67
CA GLN A 90 -13.19 2.09 -12.86
C GLN A 90 -12.81 2.70 -11.51
N ILE A 91 -13.77 2.75 -10.60
CA ILE A 91 -13.57 3.22 -9.23
C ILE A 91 -12.65 2.25 -8.47
N LYS A 92 -12.87 0.92 -8.58
CA LYS A 92 -11.97 -0.09 -8.00
C LYS A 92 -10.55 0.04 -8.56
N ALA A 93 -10.40 0.23 -9.87
CA ALA A 93 -9.11 0.40 -10.51
C ALA A 93 -8.34 1.58 -9.92
N GLY A 94 -8.98 2.76 -9.84
CA GLY A 94 -8.36 3.94 -9.25
C GLY A 94 -8.02 3.78 -7.77
N ALA A 95 -8.90 3.15 -6.98
CA ALA A 95 -8.65 2.90 -5.56
C ALA A 95 -7.46 1.96 -5.35
N TYR A 96 -7.40 0.86 -6.09
CA TYR A 96 -6.28 -0.09 -6.04
C TYR A 96 -4.97 0.51 -6.54
N HIS A 97 -5.02 1.38 -7.57
CA HIS A 97 -3.84 2.13 -8.04
C HIS A 97 -3.25 2.99 -6.91
N ASN A 98 -4.08 3.81 -6.26
CA ASN A 98 -3.61 4.70 -5.20
C ASN A 98 -3.24 3.97 -3.90
N LEU A 99 -3.89 2.83 -3.61
CA LEU A 99 -3.44 1.90 -2.57
C LEU A 99 -2.02 1.40 -2.89
N GLY A 100 -1.78 0.95 -4.11
CA GLY A 100 -0.45 0.54 -4.58
C GLY A 100 0.60 1.63 -4.40
N ASN A 101 0.28 2.87 -4.78
CA ASN A 101 1.16 4.04 -4.59
C ASN A 101 1.48 4.26 -3.11
N SER A 102 0.48 4.19 -2.24
CA SER A 102 0.63 4.41 -0.79
C SER A 102 1.51 3.32 -0.14
N LEU A 103 1.32 2.07 -0.55
CA LEU A 103 2.12 0.92 -0.08
C LEU A 103 3.56 0.97 -0.61
N LEU A 104 3.75 1.46 -1.83
CA LEU A 104 5.07 1.66 -2.43
C LEU A 104 5.92 2.64 -1.61
N GLU A 105 5.34 3.78 -1.20
CA GLU A 105 6.02 4.80 -0.39
C GLU A 105 6.39 4.30 1.01
N THR A 106 5.60 3.38 1.56
CA THR A 106 5.90 2.70 2.84
C THR A 106 6.80 1.47 2.68
N LYS A 107 7.33 1.23 1.48
CA LYS A 107 8.20 0.10 1.12
C LYS A 107 7.57 -1.28 1.33
N LYS A 108 6.25 -1.35 1.40
CA LYS A 108 5.47 -2.59 1.45
C LYS A 108 5.30 -3.12 0.02
N TYR A 109 6.42 -3.46 -0.62
CA TYR A 109 6.46 -3.69 -2.06
C TYR A 109 5.63 -4.88 -2.53
N ASP A 110 5.62 -5.98 -1.77
CA ASP A 110 4.78 -7.15 -2.09
C ASP A 110 3.28 -6.77 -2.11
N GLU A 111 2.80 -6.04 -1.09
CA GLU A 111 1.40 -5.60 -1.02
C GLU A 111 1.07 -4.56 -2.11
N SER A 112 2.03 -3.67 -2.42
CA SER A 112 1.90 -2.69 -3.50
C SER A 112 1.70 -3.37 -4.86
N ILE A 113 2.48 -4.41 -5.15
CA ILE A 113 2.37 -5.23 -6.36
C ILE A 113 0.97 -5.84 -6.47
N GLU A 114 0.46 -6.44 -5.40
CA GLU A 114 -0.87 -7.05 -5.40
C GLU A 114 -1.98 -6.00 -5.59
N ALA A 115 -1.83 -4.80 -5.02
CA ALA A 115 -2.76 -3.70 -5.27
C ALA A 115 -2.75 -3.27 -6.75
N TYR A 116 -1.58 -3.07 -7.37
CA TYR A 116 -1.53 -2.71 -8.80
C TYR A 116 -2.08 -3.80 -9.72
N LYS A 117 -1.85 -5.08 -9.41
CA LYS A 117 -2.47 -6.19 -10.16
C LYS A 117 -3.99 -6.11 -10.09
N LYS A 118 -4.56 -5.87 -8.90
CA LYS A 118 -6.01 -5.68 -8.73
C LYS A 118 -6.51 -4.45 -9.51
N ALA A 119 -5.73 -3.37 -9.56
CA ALA A 119 -6.08 -2.21 -10.38
C ALA A 119 -6.15 -2.57 -11.87
N LEU A 120 -5.15 -3.27 -12.41
CA LEU A 120 -5.10 -3.69 -13.81
C LEU A 120 -6.15 -4.74 -14.17
N LEU A 121 -6.55 -5.60 -13.22
CA LEU A 121 -7.69 -6.49 -13.43
C LEU A 121 -9.00 -5.73 -13.67
N ASN A 122 -9.16 -4.55 -13.04
CA ASN A 122 -10.35 -3.72 -13.21
C ASN A 122 -10.22 -2.73 -14.38
N ASN A 123 -9.01 -2.24 -14.68
CA ASN A 123 -8.72 -1.42 -15.86
C ASN A 123 -7.42 -1.90 -16.54
N PRO A 124 -7.52 -2.85 -17.50
CA PRO A 124 -6.34 -3.43 -18.15
C PRO A 124 -5.60 -2.47 -19.08
N LYS A 125 -6.12 -1.26 -19.35
CA LYS A 125 -5.50 -0.29 -20.27
C LYS A 125 -4.67 0.77 -19.56
N ASP A 126 -4.63 0.77 -18.22
CA ASP A 126 -3.89 1.77 -17.45
C ASP A 126 -2.36 1.59 -17.53
N ASP A 127 -1.72 2.40 -18.38
CA ASP A 127 -0.27 2.45 -18.54
C ASP A 127 0.47 2.96 -17.30
N ALA A 128 -0.13 3.88 -16.54
CA ALA A 128 0.48 4.42 -15.33
C ALA A 128 0.57 3.34 -14.26
N THR A 129 -0.50 2.56 -14.08
CA THR A 129 -0.49 1.40 -13.19
C THR A 129 0.53 0.34 -13.63
N ARG A 130 0.61 0.01 -14.92
CA ARG A 130 1.63 -0.93 -15.43
C ARG A 130 3.05 -0.47 -15.10
N TYR A 131 3.34 0.81 -15.32
CA TYR A 131 4.64 1.39 -14.99
C TYR A 131 4.95 1.30 -13.50
N ASN A 132 3.99 1.63 -12.63
CA ASN A 132 4.17 1.57 -11.19
C ASN A 132 4.32 0.14 -10.66
N LEU A 133 3.62 -0.83 -11.26
CA LEU A 133 3.80 -2.26 -10.98
C LEU A 133 5.23 -2.71 -11.27
N ALA A 134 5.74 -2.42 -12.47
CA ALA A 134 7.12 -2.75 -12.85
C ALA A 134 8.15 -2.07 -11.92
N TYR A 135 7.88 -0.82 -11.53
CA TYR A 135 8.73 -0.13 -10.55
C TYR A 135 8.70 -0.82 -9.18
N ALA A 136 7.54 -1.23 -8.68
CA ALA A 136 7.42 -1.92 -7.40
C ALA A 136 8.14 -3.28 -7.40
N GLN A 137 8.04 -4.05 -8.49
CA GLN A 137 8.75 -5.31 -8.68
C GLN A 137 10.28 -5.11 -8.63
N GLU A 138 10.79 -4.09 -9.31
CA GLU A 138 12.22 -3.73 -9.28
C GLU A 138 12.68 -3.32 -7.86
N MET A 139 11.85 -2.57 -7.13
CA MET A 139 12.17 -2.16 -5.76
C MET A 139 12.20 -3.37 -4.80
N LEU A 140 11.28 -4.31 -4.96
CA LEU A 140 11.27 -5.57 -4.21
C LEU A 140 12.53 -6.40 -4.50
N LYS A 141 12.92 -6.52 -5.77
CA LYS A 141 14.15 -7.22 -6.16
C LYS A 141 15.37 -6.61 -5.49
N LYS A 142 15.52 -5.29 -5.55
CA LYS A 142 16.61 -4.55 -4.88
C LYS A 142 16.63 -4.78 -3.38
N GLN A 143 15.47 -4.78 -2.72
CA GLN A 143 15.36 -5.05 -1.29
C GLN A 143 15.85 -6.47 -0.95
N LYS A 144 15.48 -7.47 -1.75
CA LYS A 144 15.93 -8.86 -1.58
C LYS A 144 17.44 -9.00 -1.77
N ASP A 145 18.02 -8.34 -2.76
CA ASP A 145 19.45 -8.37 -3.03
C ASP A 145 20.28 -7.69 -1.92
N GLN A 146 19.79 -6.56 -1.38
CA GLN A 146 20.40 -5.90 -0.22
C GLN A 146 20.39 -6.79 1.01
N ASN A 147 19.28 -7.49 1.27
CA ASN A 147 19.17 -8.40 2.41
C ASN A 147 20.13 -9.60 2.29
N LYS A 148 20.28 -10.18 1.10
CA LYS A 148 21.26 -11.26 0.85
C LYS A 148 22.70 -10.81 1.08
N ASN A 149 23.06 -9.61 0.60
CA ASN A 149 24.41 -9.08 0.78
C ASN A 149 24.73 -8.81 2.27
N ASN A 150 23.75 -8.34 3.04
CA ASN A 150 23.92 -8.15 4.49
C ASN A 150 24.07 -9.49 5.23
N GLN A 151 23.33 -10.52 4.84
CA GLN A 151 23.48 -11.87 5.41
C GLN A 151 24.87 -12.47 5.12
N ASN A 152 25.37 -12.31 3.90
CA ASN A 152 26.71 -12.79 3.52
C ASN A 152 27.83 -12.07 4.28
N LYS A 153 27.71 -10.75 4.51
CA LYS A 153 28.67 -9.99 5.34
C LYS A 153 28.66 -10.45 6.80
N ASN A 154 27.49 -10.72 7.38
CA ASN A 154 27.40 -11.23 8.75
C ASN A 154 28.01 -12.64 8.89
N ASN A 155 27.84 -13.52 7.89
CA ASN A 155 28.47 -14.83 7.90
C ASN A 155 30.00 -14.77 7.76
N GLN A 156 30.53 -13.84 6.97
CA GLN A 156 31.98 -13.61 6.87
C GLN A 156 32.58 -13.08 8.18
N ASN A 157 31.91 -12.16 8.87
CA ASN A 157 32.34 -11.69 10.19
C ASN A 157 32.32 -12.81 11.24
N ASN A 158 31.33 -13.71 11.20
CA ASN A 158 31.28 -14.85 12.11
C ASN A 158 32.39 -15.88 11.83
N GLN A 159 32.76 -16.10 10.57
CA GLN A 159 33.90 -16.95 10.22
C GLN A 159 35.24 -16.35 10.65
N GLN A 160 35.43 -15.03 10.51
CA GLN A 160 36.64 -14.35 11.02
C GLN A 160 36.74 -14.38 12.54
N ASN A 161 35.63 -14.24 13.28
CA ASN A 161 35.64 -14.39 14.74
C ASN A 161 35.90 -15.84 15.20
N GLN A 162 35.43 -16.85 14.45
CA GLN A 162 35.77 -18.24 14.74
C GLN A 162 37.23 -18.59 14.42
N GLN A 163 37.84 -17.94 13.41
CA GLN A 163 39.27 -18.08 13.15
C GLN A 163 40.15 -17.36 14.18
N LYS A 164 39.75 -16.18 14.67
CA LYS A 164 40.46 -15.53 15.79
C LYS A 164 40.40 -16.34 17.09
N ASN A 165 39.26 -16.96 17.42
CA ASN A 165 39.16 -17.83 18.60
C ASN A 165 39.89 -19.18 18.47
N LYS A 166 40.29 -19.59 17.26
CA LYS A 166 41.13 -20.80 17.06
C LYS A 166 42.63 -20.50 17.16
N ASN A 167 43.05 -19.25 16.98
CA ASN A 167 44.47 -18.87 17.09
C ASN A 167 44.92 -18.55 18.53
N ASP A 168 43.99 -18.43 19.49
CA ASP A 168 44.30 -18.27 20.92
C ASP A 168 44.29 -19.60 21.72
N LYS A 169 44.16 -20.76 21.05
CA LYS A 169 44.28 -22.09 21.69
C LYS A 169 45.63 -22.79 21.47
N GLY A 170 46.68 -22.00 21.33
CA GLY A 170 48.07 -22.47 21.29
C GLY A 170 48.79 -22.34 22.62
N ASN A 171 48.30 -23.00 23.68
CA ASN A 171 49.18 -23.37 24.81
C ASN A 171 48.61 -24.60 25.53
N PRO A 172 49.15 -25.81 25.31
CA PRO A 172 48.78 -26.97 26.09
C PRO A 172 49.72 -27.09 27.28
N ASP A 173 49.36 -26.49 28.42
CA ASP A 173 49.88 -27.01 29.69
C ASP A 173 48.93 -26.76 30.88
N LYS A 174 48.49 -27.89 31.45
CA LYS A 174 47.97 -28.17 32.80
C LYS A 174 46.49 -27.90 33.19
N LYS A 175 45.86 -29.07 33.44
CA LYS A 175 45.02 -29.51 34.58
C LYS A 175 43.49 -29.46 34.48
N ASN A 176 42.95 -30.68 34.36
CA ASN A 176 41.73 -31.28 34.94
C ASN A 176 40.86 -30.41 35.87
N GLN A 177 39.54 -30.40 35.60
CA GLN A 177 38.48 -31.10 36.37
C GLN A 177 37.13 -30.76 35.71
N ASP A 178 36.45 -31.71 35.08
CA ASP A 178 35.55 -32.73 35.64
C ASP A 178 34.07 -32.28 35.57
N GLN A 179 33.26 -33.17 34.99
CA GLN A 179 31.80 -33.30 35.08
C GLN A 179 30.94 -32.23 34.34
N ASN A 180 29.90 -32.57 33.59
CA ASN A 180 29.01 -33.71 33.75
C ASN A 180 28.31 -34.11 32.43
N LYS A 181 27.92 -35.40 32.40
CA LYS A 181 27.12 -36.19 31.45
C LYS A 181 25.76 -35.52 31.16
N GLN A 182 25.08 -35.72 30.03
CA GLN A 182 24.50 -36.95 29.42
C GLN A 182 24.27 -36.62 27.92
N ASN A 183 24.66 -37.37 26.91
CA ASN A 183 24.44 -38.78 26.54
C ASN A 183 22.97 -39.26 26.63
N GLN A 184 22.27 -39.31 25.49
CA GLN A 184 21.59 -40.53 25.02
C GLN A 184 21.21 -40.44 23.53
N ASN A 185 22.11 -41.03 22.73
CA ASN A 185 21.92 -41.95 21.60
C ASN A 185 20.50 -42.34 21.10
N GLN A 186 20.46 -42.47 19.75
CA GLN A 186 19.90 -43.59 18.95
C GLN A 186 18.37 -43.69 18.79
N ASP A 187 17.75 -44.08 17.68
CA ASP A 187 18.15 -44.49 16.31
C ASP A 187 16.87 -44.38 15.41
N PRO A 188 16.63 -45.10 14.29
CA PRO A 188 16.37 -44.49 12.99
C PRO A 188 14.95 -44.73 12.42
N SER A 189 14.67 -44.13 11.26
CA SER A 189 13.63 -44.52 10.29
C SER A 189 12.16 -44.25 10.65
N LYS A 190 11.49 -43.42 9.82
CA LYS A 190 10.15 -43.67 9.24
C LYS A 190 9.75 -42.59 8.22
N GLN A 191 9.65 -43.01 6.96
CA GLN A 191 8.63 -42.61 5.96
C GLN A 191 7.24 -42.58 6.62
N ASP A 192 6.21 -41.80 6.28
CA ASP A 192 5.81 -40.92 5.16
C ASP A 192 4.59 -40.08 5.68
N PRO A 193 3.65 -39.55 4.86
CA PRO A 193 3.36 -38.13 4.65
C PRO A 193 2.11 -37.61 5.38
N ASN A 194 2.03 -36.30 5.65
CA ASN A 194 0.73 -35.60 5.64
C ASN A 194 0.91 -34.07 5.62
N LYS A 195 0.79 -33.46 4.45
CA LYS A 195 0.36 -32.07 4.30
C LYS A 195 -1.08 -32.09 3.83
N GLN A 196 -2.00 -32.05 4.78
CA GLN A 196 -3.40 -31.75 4.48
C GLN A 196 -3.52 -30.26 4.15
N ASP A 197 -3.83 -30.00 2.89
CA ASP A 197 -4.43 -28.75 2.42
C ASP A 197 -5.74 -28.51 3.18
N GLN A 198 -5.77 -27.48 4.03
CA GLN A 198 -7.02 -26.87 4.45
C GLN A 198 -7.32 -25.66 3.58
N GLN A 199 -7.98 -25.92 2.46
CA GLN A 199 -8.78 -24.90 1.76
C GLN A 199 -9.96 -24.50 2.65
N LYS A 200 -9.86 -23.33 3.31
CA LYS A 200 -11.06 -22.62 3.74
C LYS A 200 -11.66 -21.90 2.53
N GLN A 201 -12.73 -22.47 2.00
CA GLN A 201 -13.66 -21.79 1.10
C GLN A 201 -14.34 -20.65 1.86
N GLN A 202 -13.91 -19.42 1.61
CA GLN A 202 -14.77 -18.25 1.78
C GLN A 202 -15.42 -17.97 0.43
N GLN A 203 -16.71 -18.28 0.33
CA GLN A 203 -17.57 -17.86 -0.76
C GLN A 203 -17.67 -16.34 -0.74
N GLN A 204 -17.20 -15.69 -1.82
CA GLN A 204 -17.51 -14.30 -2.14
C GLN A 204 -18.24 -14.24 -3.49
N PRO A 205 -19.09 -13.22 -3.70
CA PRO A 205 -20.13 -13.22 -4.73
C PRO A 205 -19.53 -13.29 -6.14
N LYS A 206 -20.15 -14.14 -6.97
CA LYS A 206 -19.93 -14.19 -8.41
C LYS A 206 -20.46 -12.88 -9.01
N ASP A 207 -19.54 -11.98 -9.38
CA ASP A 207 -19.67 -11.00 -10.47
C ASP A 207 -18.30 -10.33 -10.69
N GLY A 208 -17.33 -11.16 -11.10
CA GLY A 208 -15.96 -10.73 -11.39
C GLY A 208 -15.27 -11.77 -12.28
N ILE A 209 -14.34 -11.29 -13.10
CA ILE A 209 -13.47 -12.05 -14.02
C ILE A 209 -13.14 -13.45 -13.46
N SER A 210 -13.35 -14.50 -14.27
CA SER A 210 -13.02 -15.88 -13.88
C SER A 210 -11.55 -15.97 -13.45
N LYS A 211 -11.21 -16.82 -12.48
CA LYS A 211 -9.82 -17.01 -12.04
C LYS A 211 -8.88 -17.29 -13.21
N ASP A 212 -9.37 -18.04 -14.21
CA ASP A 212 -8.61 -18.36 -15.41
C ASP A 212 -8.38 -17.14 -16.31
N ASP A 213 -9.38 -16.26 -16.42
CA ASP A 213 -9.27 -15.02 -17.18
C ASP A 213 -8.37 -14.00 -16.46
N ALA A 214 -8.45 -13.94 -15.12
CA ALA A 214 -7.55 -13.13 -14.31
C ALA A 214 -6.10 -13.61 -14.44
N GLN A 215 -5.88 -14.93 -14.48
CA GLN A 215 -4.56 -15.51 -14.68
C GLN A 215 -4.03 -15.25 -16.09
N ARG A 216 -4.87 -15.41 -17.13
CA ARG A 216 -4.51 -15.05 -18.51
C ARG A 216 -4.14 -13.58 -18.64
N MET A 217 -4.91 -12.71 -18.01
CA MET A 217 -4.65 -11.28 -17.98
C MET A 217 -3.34 -10.97 -17.23
N LEU A 218 -3.09 -11.63 -16.10
CA LEU A 218 -1.85 -11.48 -15.35
C LEU A 218 -0.62 -11.94 -16.17
N ASN A 219 -0.74 -13.04 -16.90
CA ASN A 219 0.31 -13.51 -17.78
C ASN A 219 0.56 -12.51 -18.94
N ALA A 220 -0.50 -11.96 -19.53
CA ALA A 220 -0.39 -10.93 -20.56
C ALA A 220 0.26 -9.63 -20.04
N LEU A 221 0.03 -9.28 -18.78
CA LEU A 221 0.70 -8.15 -18.12
C LEU A 221 2.20 -8.38 -17.95
N ASN A 222 2.63 -9.63 -17.66
CA ASN A 222 4.05 -9.98 -17.60
C ASN A 222 4.74 -9.88 -18.98
N ASP A 223 4.05 -10.23 -20.07
CA ASP A 223 4.63 -10.11 -21.42
C ASP A 223 4.84 -8.63 -21.82
N GLN A 224 3.93 -7.75 -21.41
CA GLN A 224 4.06 -6.29 -21.59
C GLN A 224 5.08 -5.65 -20.64
N GLU A 225 5.57 -6.38 -19.64
CA GLU A 225 6.52 -5.90 -18.63
C GLU A 225 7.87 -5.55 -19.26
N GLN A 226 8.35 -6.32 -20.25
CA GLN A 226 9.65 -6.11 -20.88
C GLN A 226 9.80 -4.71 -21.48
N GLY A 227 8.82 -4.28 -22.28
CA GLY A 227 8.83 -2.93 -22.88
C GLY A 227 8.71 -1.81 -21.84
N THR A 228 8.08 -2.09 -20.70
CA THR A 228 7.93 -1.12 -19.61
C THR A 228 9.21 -1.00 -18.78
N GLN A 229 9.93 -2.11 -18.55
CA GLN A 229 11.22 -2.11 -17.88
C GLN A 229 12.28 -1.32 -18.66
N ASP A 230 12.26 -1.36 -19.99
CA ASP A 230 13.20 -0.57 -20.79
C ASP A 230 12.91 0.94 -20.71
N LYS A 231 11.63 1.33 -20.66
CA LYS A 231 11.23 2.72 -20.37
C LYS A 231 11.71 3.18 -18.98
N LEU A 232 11.61 2.31 -17.98
CA LEU A 232 12.10 2.58 -16.61
C LEU A 232 13.61 2.82 -16.58
N LYS A 233 14.40 1.98 -17.27
CA LYS A 233 15.86 2.16 -17.39
C LYS A 233 16.20 3.50 -18.05
N ASN A 234 15.53 3.82 -19.16
CA ASN A 234 15.74 5.07 -19.88
C ASN A 234 15.34 6.33 -19.09
N LYS A 235 14.30 6.25 -18.25
CA LYS A 235 13.87 7.36 -17.39
C LYS A 235 14.82 7.59 -16.20
N LYS A 236 15.41 6.53 -15.63
CA LYS A 236 16.49 6.64 -14.61
C LYS A 236 17.74 7.35 -15.15
N LEU A 237 18.07 7.15 -16.42
CA LEU A 237 19.24 7.79 -17.06
C LEU A 237 19.07 9.30 -17.28
N LYS A 238 17.83 9.82 -17.28
CA LYS A 238 17.53 11.25 -17.51
C LYS A 238 17.42 12.11 -16.23
N GLY A 239 17.79 11.59 -15.06
CA GLY A 239 18.04 12.43 -13.87
C GLY A 239 16.86 13.27 -13.35
N THR A 240 15.61 12.84 -13.54
CA THR A 240 14.44 13.53 -12.97
C THR A 240 13.81 12.70 -11.86
N GLY A 241 13.76 13.25 -10.65
CA GLY A 241 13.03 12.68 -9.52
C GLY A 241 11.65 12.20 -9.97
N THR A 242 11.39 10.91 -9.78
CA THR A 242 10.21 10.21 -10.29
C THR A 242 8.95 10.83 -9.69
N ARG A 243 8.37 11.84 -10.35
CA ARG A 243 6.96 12.16 -10.12
C ARG A 243 6.16 10.99 -10.69
N VAL A 244 5.54 10.25 -9.78
CA VAL A 244 4.36 9.42 -10.04
C VAL A 244 3.42 10.28 -10.89
N LEU A 245 3.14 9.83 -12.13
CA LEU A 245 2.16 10.47 -12.98
C LEU A 245 0.82 10.35 -12.27
N LYS A 246 0.35 11.48 -11.74
CA LYS A 246 -0.93 11.64 -11.06
C LYS A 246 -1.86 12.26 -12.09
N ASP A 247 -2.65 11.40 -12.73
CA ASP A 247 -3.86 11.83 -13.43
C ASP A 247 -5.05 11.21 -12.72
N TRP A 248 -5.50 11.96 -11.73
CA TRP A 248 -6.89 12.16 -11.35
C TRP A 248 -6.98 13.42 -10.51
#